data_AF-A0A7J2YWG8-F1
#
_entry.id   AF-A0A7J2YWG8-F1
#
_cell.length_a   1.000
_cell.length_b   1.000
_cell.length_c   1.000
_cell.angle_alpha   90.00
_cell.angle_beta   90.00
_cell.angle_gamma   90.00
#
_symmetry.space_group_name_H-M   'P 1'
#
loop_
_entity.id
_entity.type
_entity.pdbx_description
1 polymer ?
#
loop_
_entity_poly.entity_id
_entity_poly.type
_entity_poly.pdbx_seq_one_letter_code
_entity_poly.pdbx_strand_id
1 'polypeptide(L)'
;MEKMLVVVFDSEDKVKKGADALRDLDREGTISVYSGAIIKKNQDGTVTTLDAREEWPVRAVGGTAIGSLIGLLGGPVGVVLGASTGLMVGAFDDLYRSGVSVDFLDDISGMLSPGKYALVADISEEYIVPLDTKMENLGGEVYRARKQYIEEDQLQRDIDDLDADIDRMEKEMADSRAEHKAKLQAKIQKAKQKRDNKIQQLKQRKTQMEKEHKQKVEALKAKASNARAERKAAIEARITQINNSYHNAVARVKNSQADKLEKMGNRLDKKAQQLRTAPAQ
;
A
#
# COMPACT_ATOMS: atom_id res chain seq x y z
N MET A 1 2.81 -9.87 13.45
CA MET A 1 1.95 -9.05 12.57
C MET A 1 2.82 -8.20 11.67
N GLU A 2 2.45 -8.00 10.40
CA GLU A 2 3.23 -7.15 9.48
C GLU A 2 3.01 -5.67 9.74
N LYS A 3 4.10 -4.90 9.79
CA LYS A 3 4.10 -3.47 10.06
C LYS A 3 5.20 -2.77 9.28
N MET A 4 4.96 -1.51 8.97
CA MET A 4 6.03 -0.60 8.56
C MET A 4 6.60 0.05 9.83
N LEU A 5 7.91 -0.09 10.01
CA LEU A 5 8.69 0.48 11.09
C LEU A 5 9.47 1.68 10.56
N VAL A 6 9.46 2.79 11.29
CA VAL A 6 10.37 3.91 11.07
C VAL A 6 10.99 4.26 12.41
N VAL A 7 12.32 4.28 12.48
CA VAL A 7 13.05 4.68 13.68
C VAL A 7 13.94 5.87 13.37
N VAL A 8 13.71 7.01 14.02
CA VAL A 8 14.43 8.26 13.78
C VAL A 8 15.59 8.38 14.77
N PHE A 9 16.76 8.79 14.28
CA PHE A 9 17.99 8.98 15.05
C PHE A 9 18.65 10.32 14.69
N ASP A 10 19.39 10.88 15.65
CA ASP A 10 20.09 12.16 15.46
C ASP A 10 21.40 12.06 14.66
N SER A 11 21.94 10.86 14.44
CA SER A 11 23.23 10.69 13.76
C SER A 11 23.33 9.42 12.93
N GLU A 12 24.26 9.45 11.97
CA GLU A 12 24.55 8.32 11.08
C GLU A 12 25.01 7.08 11.86
N ASP A 13 25.87 7.26 12.86
CA ASP A 13 26.38 6.16 13.67
C ASP A 13 25.26 5.49 14.48
N LYS A 14 24.32 6.29 15.03
CA LYS A 14 23.19 5.77 15.79
C LYS A 14 22.25 4.97 14.90
N VAL A 15 21.92 5.47 13.70
CA VAL A 15 21.04 4.74 12.78
C VAL A 15 21.68 3.44 12.26
N LYS A 16 23.01 3.42 12.06
CA LYS A 16 23.74 2.19 11.70
C LYS A 16 23.70 1.16 12.82
N LYS A 17 23.93 1.58 14.08
CA LYS A 17 23.76 0.72 15.26
C LYS A 17 22.32 0.24 15.42
N GLY A 18 21.35 1.10 15.14
CA GLY A 18 19.92 0.76 15.14
C GLY A 18 19.60 -0.31 14.10
N ALA A 19 20.19 -0.18 12.89
CA ALA A 19 20.10 -1.22 11.87
C ALA A 19 20.70 -2.52 12.42
N ASP A 20 21.95 -2.53 12.89
CA ASP A 20 22.57 -3.75 13.44
C ASP A 20 21.72 -4.41 14.52
N ALA A 21 21.18 -3.64 15.46
CA ALA A 21 20.28 -4.14 16.49
C ALA A 21 19.02 -4.78 15.91
N LEU A 22 18.43 -4.19 14.87
CA LEU A 22 17.27 -4.74 14.16
C LEU A 22 17.64 -6.06 13.43
N ARG A 23 18.86 -6.16 12.88
CA ARG A 23 19.37 -7.41 12.26
C ARG A 23 19.58 -8.50 13.30
N ASP A 24 20.07 -8.14 14.48
CA ASP A 24 20.27 -9.10 15.55
C ASP A 24 18.93 -9.64 16.06
N LEU A 25 17.91 -8.78 16.20
CA LEU A 25 16.54 -9.22 16.51
C LEU A 25 15.96 -10.16 15.43
N ASP A 26 16.24 -9.90 14.15
CA ASP A 26 15.88 -10.81 13.05
C ASP A 26 16.64 -12.13 13.14
N ARG A 27 17.93 -12.08 13.49
CA ARG A 27 18.82 -13.24 13.70
C ARG A 27 18.39 -14.12 14.87
N GLU A 28 17.95 -13.50 15.95
CA GLU A 28 17.41 -14.15 17.14
C GLU A 28 16.02 -14.75 16.88
N GLY A 29 15.31 -14.28 15.84
CA GLY A 29 13.95 -14.71 15.52
C GLY A 29 12.86 -13.96 16.29
N THR A 30 13.25 -12.96 17.09
CA THR A 30 12.34 -12.06 17.82
C THR A 30 11.45 -11.27 16.86
N ILE A 31 11.98 -10.91 15.69
CA ILE A 31 11.26 -10.29 14.58
C ILE A 31 11.64 -10.95 13.26
N SER A 32 10.92 -10.62 12.20
CA SER A 32 11.29 -10.91 10.81
C SER A 32 11.39 -9.61 10.04
N VAL A 33 12.56 -9.28 9.51
CA VAL A 33 12.76 -8.13 8.62
C VAL A 33 12.66 -8.60 7.17
N TYR A 34 11.73 -8.02 6.41
CA TYR A 34 11.48 -8.35 5.00
C TYR A 34 12.19 -7.42 4.02
N SER A 35 12.28 -6.14 4.37
CA SER A 35 12.97 -5.10 3.62
C SER A 35 13.31 -3.92 4.52
N GLY A 36 14.32 -3.15 4.14
CA GLY A 36 14.73 -1.99 4.90
C GLY A 36 15.54 -0.99 4.08
N ALA A 37 15.68 0.21 4.61
CA ALA A 37 16.55 1.25 4.09
C ALA A 37 16.93 2.19 5.23
N ILE A 38 18.13 2.76 5.14
CA ILE A 38 18.51 3.90 5.96
C ILE A 38 18.41 5.14 5.08
N ILE A 39 17.73 6.17 5.59
CA ILE A 39 17.58 7.45 4.91
C ILE A 39 18.12 8.59 5.76
N LYS A 40 18.55 9.66 5.10
CA LYS A 40 18.97 10.92 5.69
C LYS A 40 18.08 12.03 5.16
N LYS A 41 17.62 12.92 6.04
CA LYS A 41 17.05 14.21 5.64
C LYS A 41 18.19 15.20 5.50
N ASN A 42 18.44 15.67 4.29
CA ASN A 42 19.47 16.67 4.03
C ASN A 42 19.00 18.06 4.51
N GLN A 43 19.95 18.98 4.62
CA GLN A 43 19.69 20.35 5.08
C GLN A 43 18.76 21.13 4.14
N ASP A 44 18.74 20.76 2.86
CA ASP A 44 17.83 21.31 1.84
C ASP A 44 16.43 20.68 1.86
N GLY A 45 16.14 19.80 2.83
CA GLY A 45 14.87 19.10 2.93
C GLY A 45 14.74 17.88 2.01
N THR A 46 15.72 17.59 1.16
CA THR A 46 15.72 16.37 0.33
C THR A 46 16.01 15.13 1.18
N VAL A 47 15.58 13.95 0.70
CA VAL A 47 15.87 12.67 1.36
C VAL A 47 16.80 11.85 0.49
N THR A 48 17.93 11.45 1.06
CA THR A 48 18.88 10.53 0.41
C THR A 48 18.85 9.19 1.10
N THR A 49 18.88 8.12 0.31
CA THR A 49 19.09 6.76 0.86
C THR A 49 20.58 6.56 1.03
N LEU A 50 21.00 6.11 2.21
CA LEU A 50 22.38 5.69 2.42
C LEU A 50 22.56 4.34 1.76
N ASP A 51 23.53 4.26 0.85
CA ASP A 51 23.88 3.02 0.14
C ASP A 51 24.40 2.02 1.17
N ALA A 52 23.54 1.11 1.61
CA ALA A 52 23.89 -0.03 2.47
C ALA A 52 24.64 -1.07 1.64
N ARG A 53 25.78 -0.69 1.04
CA ARG A 53 26.48 -1.52 0.05
C ARG A 53 27.15 -2.75 0.65
N GLU A 54 27.34 -2.87 1.96
CA GLU A 54 28.08 -4.04 2.50
C GLU A 54 27.43 -4.82 3.65
N GLU A 55 26.39 -4.33 4.36
CA GLU A 55 25.99 -5.00 5.63
C GLU A 55 24.49 -5.28 5.83
N TRP A 56 23.63 -4.94 4.87
CA TRP A 56 22.21 -5.26 4.91
C TRP A 56 21.74 -5.97 3.63
N PRO A 57 21.34 -7.25 3.66
CA PRO A 57 20.91 -7.96 2.44
C PRO A 57 19.53 -7.53 1.93
N VAL A 58 18.96 -6.44 2.44
CA VAL A 58 17.57 -6.08 2.17
C VAL A 58 17.46 -4.65 1.65
N ARG A 59 17.48 -4.52 0.32
CA ARG A 59 17.34 -3.25 -0.38
C ARG A 59 15.87 -2.84 -0.45
N ALA A 60 15.59 -1.56 -0.23
CA ALA A 60 14.36 -0.97 -0.75
C ALA A 60 14.37 -1.11 -2.27
N VAL A 61 13.45 -1.93 -2.80
CA VAL A 61 13.25 -2.04 -4.25
C VAL A 61 12.25 -0.98 -4.67
N GLY A 62 12.55 -0.23 -5.72
CA GLY A 62 11.62 0.73 -6.31
C GLY A 62 10.25 0.10 -6.56
N GLY A 63 9.19 0.81 -6.15
CA GLY A 63 7.81 0.35 -6.21
C GLY A 63 7.31 -0.42 -4.98
N THR A 64 8.15 -0.72 -3.97
CA THR A 64 7.68 -1.29 -2.69
C THR A 64 7.10 -0.22 -1.77
N ALA A 65 6.36 -0.62 -0.73
CA ALA A 65 5.84 0.30 0.30
C ALA A 65 6.95 1.18 0.92
N ILE A 66 8.16 0.63 1.13
CA ILE A 66 9.33 1.39 1.62
C ILE A 66 9.79 2.42 0.58
N GLY A 67 9.98 2.01 -0.68
CA GLY A 67 10.39 2.94 -1.74
C GLY A 67 9.36 4.05 -1.96
N SER A 68 8.08 3.75 -1.79
CA SER A 68 7.00 4.71 -1.87
C SER A 68 7.05 5.71 -0.71
N LEU A 69 7.25 5.25 0.53
CA LEU A 69 7.43 6.14 1.69
C LEU A 69 8.64 7.07 1.48
N ILE A 70 9.77 6.53 1.04
CA ILE A 70 10.98 7.32 0.78
C ILE A 70 10.72 8.36 -0.32
N GLY A 71 10.05 7.96 -1.40
CA GLY A 71 9.67 8.86 -2.49
C GLY A 71 8.72 9.98 -2.03
N LEU A 72 7.81 9.70 -1.09
CA LEU A 72 6.92 10.71 -0.51
C LEU A 72 7.66 11.66 0.44
N LEU A 73 8.54 11.14 1.30
CA LEU A 73 9.37 11.93 2.20
C LEU A 73 10.40 12.79 1.44
N GLY A 74 10.81 12.33 0.26
CA GLY A 74 11.81 12.95 -0.61
C GLY A 74 11.29 13.63 -1.87
N GLY A 75 9.96 13.75 -2.07
CA GLY A 75 9.33 14.37 -3.25
C GLY A 75 9.80 15.80 -3.52
N PRO A 76 9.45 16.46 -4.65
CA PRO A 76 10.37 17.36 -5.36
C PRO A 76 11.05 18.49 -4.58
N VAL A 77 10.54 18.94 -3.42
CA VAL A 77 11.31 19.64 -2.35
C VAL A 77 10.77 19.36 -0.91
N GLY A 78 10.02 18.27 -0.67
CA GLY A 78 9.33 18.02 0.61
C GLY A 78 8.07 18.89 0.75
N VAL A 79 6.94 18.27 1.06
CA VAL A 79 5.60 18.89 1.04
C VAL A 79 5.59 20.21 1.84
N VAL A 80 5.52 21.35 1.14
CA VAL A 80 5.28 22.65 1.77
C VAL A 80 3.91 22.58 2.41
N LEU A 81 3.88 22.67 3.74
CA LEU A 81 2.69 22.92 4.54
C LEU A 81 2.11 24.28 4.13
N GLY A 82 1.22 24.29 3.13
CA GLY A 82 0.59 25.50 2.62
C GLY A 82 -0.31 25.21 1.42
N ALA A 83 -1.61 25.18 1.66
CA ALA A 83 -2.67 24.88 0.71
C ALA A 83 -2.87 25.91 -0.42
N SER A 84 -1.84 26.28 -1.18
CA SER A 84 -1.98 27.21 -2.30
C SER A 84 -1.62 26.55 -3.63
N THR A 85 -2.62 26.50 -4.51
CA THR A 85 -2.53 26.27 -5.97
C THR A 85 -2.41 24.82 -6.48
N GLY A 86 -3.49 24.05 -6.34
CA GLY A 86 -4.05 23.28 -7.46
C GLY A 86 -3.32 22.05 -8.04
N LEU A 87 -2.07 21.77 -7.71
CA LEU A 87 -1.29 20.64 -8.26
C LEU A 87 -1.34 19.35 -7.39
N MET A 88 -2.04 19.39 -6.25
CA MET A 88 -2.01 18.31 -5.24
C MET A 88 -2.91 17.10 -5.53
N VAL A 89 -3.91 17.20 -6.43
CA VAL A 89 -4.91 16.11 -6.60
C VAL A 89 -4.28 14.81 -7.12
N GLY A 90 -3.17 14.86 -7.88
CA GLY A 90 -2.47 13.66 -8.34
C GLY A 90 -1.57 13.01 -7.28
N ALA A 91 -0.94 13.81 -6.42
CA ALA A 91 0.02 13.34 -5.42
C ALA A 91 -0.67 12.72 -4.19
N PHE A 92 -1.84 13.24 -3.79
CA PHE A 92 -2.65 12.63 -2.72
C PHE A 92 -3.23 11.27 -3.12
N ASP A 93 -3.59 11.10 -4.39
CA ASP A 93 -4.07 9.82 -4.90
C ASP A 93 -2.93 8.78 -4.95
N ASP A 94 -1.68 9.21 -5.21
CA ASP A 94 -0.48 8.37 -5.12
C ASP A 94 -0.06 8.06 -3.67
N LEU A 95 -0.28 9.00 -2.74
CA LEU A 95 -0.08 8.81 -1.30
C LEU A 95 -0.99 7.69 -0.75
N TYR A 96 -2.29 7.74 -1.08
CA TYR A 96 -3.25 6.67 -0.80
C TYR A 96 -2.88 5.33 -1.49
N ARG A 97 -2.19 5.36 -2.64
CA ARG A 97 -1.72 4.17 -3.38
C ARG A 97 -0.46 3.50 -2.80
N SER A 98 0.21 4.10 -1.82
CA SER A 98 1.42 3.51 -1.20
C SER A 98 1.12 2.58 -0.02
N GLY A 99 -0.08 2.67 0.57
CA GLY A 99 -0.42 1.96 1.82
C GLY A 99 0.14 2.62 3.09
N VAL A 100 0.67 3.83 2.95
CA VAL A 100 1.11 4.73 4.01
C VAL A 100 0.00 5.74 4.26
N SER A 101 -0.53 5.83 5.48
CA SER A 101 -1.54 6.83 5.84
C SER A 101 -0.93 8.24 5.87
N VAL A 102 -1.74 9.25 5.54
CA VAL A 102 -1.34 10.67 5.60
C VAL A 102 -0.83 11.03 7.00
N ASP A 103 -1.57 10.66 8.05
CA ASP A 103 -1.20 10.92 9.45
C ASP A 103 0.19 10.37 9.80
N PHE A 104 0.49 9.14 9.36
CA PHE A 104 1.80 8.52 9.59
C PHE A 104 2.92 9.21 8.81
N LEU A 105 2.63 9.68 7.59
CA LEU A 105 3.60 10.45 6.81
C LEU A 105 3.88 11.80 7.50
N ASP A 106 2.85 12.46 8.01
CA ASP A 106 2.97 13.74 8.72
C ASP A 106 3.75 13.57 10.03
N ASP A 107 3.47 12.53 10.82
CA ASP A 107 4.20 12.18 12.04
C ASP A 107 5.71 12.01 11.75
N ILE A 108 6.05 11.23 10.71
CA ILE A 108 7.45 11.02 10.33
C ILE A 108 8.07 12.31 9.80
N SER A 109 7.35 13.09 8.99
CA SER A 109 7.86 14.31 8.38
C SER A 109 8.15 15.39 9.42
N GLY A 110 7.34 15.47 10.49
CA GLY A 110 7.60 16.37 11.61
C GLY A 110 8.85 16.01 12.41
N MET A 111 9.10 14.71 12.60
CA MET A 111 10.20 14.22 13.44
C MET A 111 11.52 14.06 12.70
N LEU A 112 11.49 13.71 11.41
CA LEU A 112 12.65 13.58 10.55
C LEU A 112 13.11 14.96 10.05
N SER A 113 13.51 15.81 10.99
CA SER A 113 14.03 17.15 10.72
C SER A 113 15.36 17.08 9.94
N PRO A 114 15.72 18.15 9.19
CA PRO A 114 17.00 18.21 8.47
C PRO A 114 18.21 17.87 9.34
N GLY A 115 19.09 17.01 8.83
CA GLY A 115 20.26 16.49 9.54
C GLY A 115 20.03 15.17 10.28
N LYS A 116 18.77 14.76 10.51
CA LYS A 116 18.44 13.48 11.13
C LYS A 116 18.45 12.32 10.13
N TYR A 117 18.48 11.12 10.68
CA TYR A 117 18.51 9.86 9.96
C TYR A 117 17.32 9.00 10.37
N ALA A 118 16.83 8.15 9.47
CA ALA A 118 15.80 7.19 9.80
C ALA A 118 16.10 5.79 9.24
N LEU A 119 15.83 4.78 10.05
CA LEU A 119 15.75 3.38 9.65
C LEU A 119 14.30 3.06 9.30
N VAL A 120 14.04 2.77 8.03
CA VAL A 120 12.72 2.35 7.54
C VAL A 120 12.76 0.86 7.27
N ALA A 121 11.81 0.08 7.79
CA ALA A 121 11.76 -1.37 7.57
C ALA A 121 10.34 -1.92 7.46
N ASP A 122 10.15 -2.93 6.61
CA ASP A 122 8.98 -3.80 6.60
C ASP A 122 9.31 -4.99 7.50
N ILE A 123 8.61 -5.08 8.63
CA ILE A 123 8.88 -6.08 9.66
C ILE A 123 7.64 -6.90 9.95
N SER A 124 7.86 -8.08 10.52
CA SER A 124 6.86 -8.77 11.32
C SER A 124 7.40 -8.99 12.72
N GLU A 125 6.65 -8.56 13.71
CA GLU A 125 6.93 -8.77 15.12
C GLU A 125 5.69 -9.35 15.81
N GLU A 126 5.90 -10.18 16.82
CA GLU A 126 4.84 -10.65 17.71
C GLU A 126 4.71 -9.75 18.94
N TYR A 127 5.86 -9.33 19.49
CA TYR A 127 5.98 -8.48 20.66
C TYR A 127 6.76 -7.20 20.30
N ILE A 128 6.32 -6.05 20.82
CA ILE A 128 6.94 -4.75 20.51
C ILE A 128 8.11 -4.39 21.45
N VAL A 129 8.04 -4.84 22.70
CA VAL A 129 8.96 -4.43 23.78
C VAL A 129 10.44 -4.68 23.46
N PRO A 130 10.85 -5.85 22.92
CA PRO A 130 12.28 -6.11 22.66
C PRO A 130 12.88 -5.18 21.62
N LEU A 131 12.09 -4.82 20.60
CA LEU A 131 12.52 -3.88 19.57
C LEU A 131 12.61 -2.48 20.13
N ASP A 132 11.56 -2.02 20.80
CA ASP A 132 11.46 -0.65 21.34
C ASP A 132 12.60 -0.38 22.32
N THR A 133 12.81 -1.29 23.26
CA THR A 133 13.88 -1.18 24.25
C THR A 133 15.25 -1.06 23.56
N LYS A 134 15.55 -1.86 22.54
CA LYS A 134 16.84 -1.78 21.83
C LYS A 134 16.99 -0.46 21.07
N MET A 135 15.93 0.02 20.41
CA MET A 135 15.98 1.26 19.64
C MET A 135 16.07 2.50 20.54
N GLU A 136 15.27 2.55 21.60
CA GLU A 136 15.24 3.64 22.59
C GLU A 136 16.58 3.77 23.32
N ASN A 137 17.20 2.64 23.69
CA ASN A 137 18.55 2.64 24.30
C ASN A 137 19.64 3.22 23.37
N LEU A 138 19.41 3.21 22.06
CA LEU A 138 20.29 3.83 21.07
C LEU A 138 19.92 5.30 20.78
N GLY A 139 18.90 5.84 21.48
CA GLY A 139 18.34 7.17 21.27
C GLY A 139 17.50 7.25 19.99
N GLY A 140 16.86 6.14 19.61
CA GLY A 140 15.94 6.07 18.48
C GLY A 140 14.49 6.29 18.91
N GLU A 141 13.75 7.09 18.15
CA GLU A 141 12.30 7.24 18.32
C GLU A 141 11.56 6.29 17.38
N VAL A 142 10.72 5.40 17.93
CA VAL A 142 10.10 4.30 17.19
C VAL A 142 8.67 4.63 16.76
N TYR A 143 8.41 4.51 15.45
CA TYR A 143 7.10 4.70 14.84
C TYR A 143 6.68 3.47 14.05
N ARG A 144 5.39 3.15 14.11
CA ARG A 144 4.82 2.01 13.41
C ARG A 144 3.53 2.40 12.70
N ALA A 145 3.46 2.07 11.41
CA ALA A 145 2.19 2.04 10.69
C ALA A 145 1.74 0.59 10.48
N ARG A 146 0.45 0.36 10.74
CA ARG A 146 -0.23 -0.72 10.03
C ARG A 146 -0.28 -0.32 8.58
N LYS A 147 0.11 -1.22 7.67
CA LYS A 147 -0.12 -1.01 6.24
C LYS A 147 -1.62 -0.84 6.05
N GLN A 148 -2.06 0.39 5.79
CA GLN A 148 -3.45 0.67 5.44
C GLN A 148 -3.60 0.21 4.00
N TYR A 149 -3.87 -1.08 3.84
CA TYR A 149 -4.36 -1.56 2.56
C TYR A 149 -5.70 -0.86 2.35
N ILE A 150 -5.79 0.01 1.33
CA ILE A 150 -7.11 0.22 0.71
C ILE A 150 -7.54 -1.17 0.32
N GLU A 151 -8.56 -1.69 1.00
CA GLU A 151 -9.03 -3.03 0.74
C GLU A 151 -9.41 -3.09 -0.74
N GLU A 152 -8.89 -4.08 -1.46
CA GLU A 152 -9.23 -4.30 -2.87
C GLU A 152 -10.76 -4.34 -3.05
N ASP A 153 -11.47 -4.85 -2.02
CA ASP A 153 -12.92 -4.83 -1.89
C ASP A 153 -13.51 -3.41 -1.96
N GLN A 154 -12.89 -2.41 -1.32
CA GLN A 154 -13.35 -1.02 -1.38
C GLN A 154 -13.15 -0.43 -2.77
N LEU A 155 -11.99 -0.66 -3.38
CA LEU A 155 -11.72 -0.14 -4.71
C LEU A 155 -12.63 -0.79 -5.75
N GLN A 156 -12.93 -2.08 -5.60
CA GLN A 156 -13.90 -2.79 -6.40
C GLN A 156 -15.32 -2.25 -6.19
N ARG A 157 -15.75 -2.01 -4.94
CA ARG A 157 -17.04 -1.35 -4.64
C ARG A 157 -17.18 0.01 -5.33
N ASP A 158 -16.16 0.85 -5.24
CA ASP A 158 -16.18 2.16 -5.89
C ASP A 158 -16.27 2.05 -7.43
N ILE A 159 -15.62 1.05 -8.03
CA ILE A 159 -15.74 0.76 -9.47
C ILE A 159 -17.18 0.36 -9.81
N ASP A 160 -17.79 -0.48 -8.96
CA ASP A 160 -19.16 -0.97 -9.17
C ASP A 160 -20.20 0.13 -9.02
N ASP A 161 -20.03 1.03 -8.07
CA ASP A 161 -20.89 2.21 -7.90
C ASP A 161 -20.78 3.13 -9.12
N LEU A 162 -19.58 3.35 -9.65
CA LEU A 162 -19.38 4.14 -10.87
C LEU A 162 -20.00 3.48 -12.10
N ASP A 163 -19.89 2.17 -12.27
CA ASP A 163 -20.57 1.43 -13.34
C ASP A 163 -22.10 1.58 -13.24
N ALA A 164 -22.65 1.43 -12.03
CA ALA A 164 -24.09 1.59 -11.80
C ALA A 164 -24.57 3.02 -12.06
N ASP A 165 -23.74 4.03 -11.76
CA ASP A 165 -24.03 5.44 -12.04
C ASP A 165 -24.00 5.72 -13.54
N ILE A 166 -23.01 5.17 -14.26
CA ILE A 166 -22.89 5.26 -15.72
C ILE A 166 -24.14 4.65 -16.38
N ASP A 167 -24.54 3.44 -15.98
CA ASP A 167 -25.73 2.77 -16.52
C ASP A 167 -27.01 3.59 -16.31
N ARG A 168 -27.15 4.25 -15.14
CA ARG A 168 -28.30 5.11 -14.85
C ARG A 168 -28.29 6.36 -15.72
N MET A 169 -27.15 7.02 -15.84
CA MET A 169 -27.03 8.22 -16.66
C MET A 169 -27.21 7.92 -18.16
N GLU A 170 -26.74 6.76 -18.65
CA GLU A 170 -26.93 6.35 -20.05
C GLU A 170 -28.41 6.08 -20.36
N LYS A 171 -29.16 5.50 -19.42
CA LYS A 171 -30.62 5.35 -19.54
C LYS A 171 -31.34 6.70 -19.51
N GLU A 172 -31.02 7.56 -18.54
CA GLU A 172 -31.60 8.91 -18.45
C GLU A 172 -31.32 9.72 -19.73
N MET A 173 -30.13 9.55 -20.31
CA MET A 173 -29.76 10.20 -21.56
C MET A 173 -30.59 9.70 -22.75
N ALA A 174 -30.99 8.43 -22.79
CA ALA A 174 -31.84 7.89 -23.86
C ALA A 174 -33.21 8.60 -23.90
N ASP A 175 -33.78 8.92 -22.74
CA ASP A 175 -35.12 9.50 -22.58
C ASP A 175 -35.12 11.05 -22.55
N SER A 176 -33.94 11.69 -22.59
CA SER A 176 -33.76 13.14 -22.42
C SER A 176 -33.81 13.98 -23.71
N ARG A 177 -34.20 15.25 -23.58
CA ARG A 177 -34.12 16.27 -24.66
C ARG A 177 -32.65 16.67 -24.95
N ALA A 178 -32.39 17.19 -26.16
CA ALA A 178 -31.04 17.48 -26.68
C ALA A 178 -30.15 18.31 -25.73
N GLU A 179 -30.71 19.32 -25.06
CA GLU A 179 -29.98 20.20 -24.13
C GLU A 179 -29.52 19.48 -22.84
N HIS A 180 -30.31 18.51 -22.35
CA HIS A 180 -29.96 17.67 -21.19
C HIS A 180 -28.99 16.56 -21.54
N LYS A 181 -29.04 16.05 -22.79
CA LYS A 181 -28.12 15.03 -23.31
C LYS A 181 -26.66 15.50 -23.24
N ALA A 182 -26.36 16.75 -23.60
CA ALA A 182 -24.99 17.27 -23.54
C ALA A 182 -24.40 17.28 -22.11
N LYS A 183 -25.21 17.69 -21.11
CA LYS A 183 -24.78 17.66 -19.69
C LYS A 183 -24.61 16.24 -19.17
N LEU A 184 -25.53 15.32 -19.51
CA LEU A 184 -25.42 13.91 -19.14
C LEU A 184 -24.21 13.25 -19.77
N GLN A 185 -23.94 13.51 -21.05
CA GLN A 185 -22.78 12.99 -21.77
C GLN A 185 -21.46 13.42 -21.11
N ALA A 186 -21.35 14.69 -20.70
CA ALA A 186 -20.19 15.18 -19.95
C ALA A 186 -20.03 14.48 -18.58
N LYS A 187 -21.12 14.25 -17.85
CA LYS A 187 -21.08 13.50 -16.58
C LYS A 187 -20.69 12.03 -16.77
N ILE A 188 -21.24 11.38 -17.80
CA ILE A 188 -20.91 9.99 -18.17
C ILE A 188 -19.42 9.88 -18.50
N GLN A 189 -18.88 10.79 -19.30
CA GLN A 189 -17.45 10.80 -19.62
C GLN A 189 -16.58 10.96 -18.36
N LYS A 190 -16.95 11.89 -17.46
CA LYS A 190 -16.23 12.08 -16.18
C LYS A 190 -16.31 10.84 -15.29
N ALA A 191 -17.46 10.18 -15.23
CA ALA A 191 -17.64 8.94 -14.46
C ALA A 191 -16.83 7.78 -15.06
N LYS A 192 -16.82 7.63 -16.39
CA LYS A 192 -15.99 6.64 -17.11
C LYS A 192 -14.50 6.86 -16.84
N GLN A 193 -14.03 8.11 -16.90
CA GLN A 193 -12.64 8.44 -16.60
C GLN A 193 -12.27 8.09 -15.14
N LYS A 194 -13.13 8.41 -14.16
CA LYS A 194 -12.92 8.02 -12.76
C LYS A 194 -12.87 6.51 -12.58
N ARG A 195 -13.78 5.78 -13.24
CA ARG A 195 -13.84 4.32 -13.19
C ARG A 195 -12.57 3.71 -13.77
N ASP A 196 -12.15 4.17 -14.93
CA ASP A 196 -10.96 3.65 -15.60
C ASP A 196 -9.70 3.89 -14.76
N ASN A 197 -9.59 5.05 -14.10
CA ASN A 197 -8.52 5.32 -13.12
C ASN A 197 -8.54 4.32 -11.96
N LYS A 198 -9.71 4.03 -11.37
CA LYS A 198 -9.84 3.03 -10.29
C LYS A 198 -9.53 1.60 -10.76
N ILE A 199 -9.92 1.24 -11.98
CA ILE A 199 -9.55 -0.05 -12.59
C ILE A 199 -8.02 -0.16 -12.73
N GLN A 200 -7.35 0.90 -13.18
CA GLN A 200 -5.89 0.92 -13.26
C GLN A 200 -5.26 0.80 -11.87
N GLN A 201 -5.80 1.49 -10.86
CA GLN A 201 -5.34 1.35 -9.47
C GLN A 201 -5.48 -0.10 -8.97
N LEU A 202 -6.61 -0.76 -9.24
CA LEU A 202 -6.84 -2.15 -8.82
C LEU A 202 -5.83 -3.10 -9.48
N LYS A 203 -5.56 -2.92 -10.79
CA LYS A 203 -4.56 -3.71 -11.51
C LYS A 203 -3.16 -3.51 -10.95
N GLN A 204 -2.76 -2.26 -10.72
CA GLN A 204 -1.45 -1.93 -10.16
C GLN A 204 -1.29 -2.54 -8.76
N ARG A 205 -2.31 -2.44 -7.91
CA ARG A 205 -2.31 -3.05 -6.58
C ARG A 205 -2.15 -4.57 -6.64
N LYS A 206 -2.90 -5.25 -7.50
CA LYS A 206 -2.78 -6.70 -7.65
C LYS A 206 -1.35 -7.12 -8.06
N THR A 207 -0.78 -6.46 -9.08
CA THR A 207 0.60 -6.71 -9.51
C THR A 207 1.60 -6.44 -8.38
N GLN A 208 1.38 -5.38 -7.61
CA GLN A 208 2.23 -5.03 -6.49
C GLN A 208 2.15 -6.07 -5.37
N MET A 209 0.96 -6.53 -5.00
CA MET A 209 0.80 -7.59 -4.00
C MET A 209 1.45 -8.89 -4.44
N GLU A 210 1.29 -9.29 -5.70
CA GLU A 210 1.95 -10.47 -6.28
C GLU A 210 3.47 -10.37 -6.15
N LYS A 211 4.03 -9.21 -6.48
CA LYS A 211 5.47 -8.93 -6.38
C LYS A 211 5.96 -8.96 -4.93
N GLU A 212 5.27 -8.26 -4.02
CA GLU A 212 5.63 -8.23 -2.59
C GLU A 212 5.54 -9.62 -1.97
N HIS A 213 4.48 -10.37 -2.26
CA HIS A 213 4.30 -11.74 -1.82
C HIS A 213 5.48 -12.61 -2.25
N LYS A 214 5.81 -12.60 -3.55
CA LYS A 214 6.92 -13.39 -4.09
C LYS A 214 8.24 -13.03 -3.42
N GLN A 215 8.55 -11.74 -3.32
CA GLN A 215 9.80 -11.26 -2.71
C GLN A 215 9.93 -11.66 -1.23
N LYS A 216 8.84 -11.55 -0.46
CA LYS A 216 8.82 -11.96 0.96
C LYS A 216 9.03 -13.46 1.11
N VAL A 217 8.36 -14.27 0.31
CA VAL A 217 8.50 -15.72 0.33
C VAL A 217 9.92 -16.14 -0.06
N GLU A 218 10.50 -15.53 -1.11
CA GLU A 218 11.88 -15.79 -1.53
C GLU A 218 12.90 -15.39 -0.45
N ALA A 219 12.74 -14.21 0.16
CA ALA A 219 13.60 -13.75 1.23
C ALA A 219 13.56 -14.69 2.45
N LEU A 220 12.36 -15.13 2.85
CA LEU A 220 12.22 -16.10 3.93
C LEU A 220 12.80 -17.48 3.58
N LYS A 221 12.59 -17.98 2.35
CA LYS A 221 13.19 -19.24 1.90
C LYS A 221 14.72 -19.19 1.92
N ALA A 222 15.32 -18.08 1.49
CA ALA A 222 16.76 -17.87 1.56
C ALA A 222 17.28 -17.78 3.01
N LYS A 223 16.49 -17.27 3.95
CA LYS A 223 16.82 -17.33 5.39
C LYS A 223 16.71 -18.75 5.93
N ALA A 224 15.67 -19.49 5.54
CA ALA A 224 15.44 -20.87 5.98
C ALA A 224 16.56 -21.83 5.54
N SER A 225 17.14 -21.64 4.35
CA SER A 225 18.23 -22.49 3.85
C SER A 225 19.51 -22.40 4.68
N ASN A 226 19.70 -21.30 5.42
CA ASN A 226 20.89 -21.03 6.24
C ASN A 226 20.62 -21.15 7.75
N ALA A 227 19.41 -21.54 8.15
CA ALA A 227 18.97 -21.55 9.55
C ALA A 227 19.08 -22.94 10.21
N ARG A 228 19.27 -22.96 11.53
CA ARG A 228 19.16 -24.19 12.36
C ARG A 228 17.70 -24.67 12.43
N ALA A 229 17.49 -25.94 12.76
CA ALA A 229 16.20 -26.63 12.65
C ALA A 229 15.00 -25.89 13.28
N GLU A 230 15.13 -25.42 14.52
CA GLU A 230 14.05 -24.69 15.22
C GLU A 230 13.68 -23.37 14.52
N ARG A 231 14.72 -22.61 14.11
CA ARG A 231 14.53 -21.35 13.40
C ARG A 231 13.97 -21.56 11.99
N LYS A 232 14.35 -22.66 11.33
CA LYS A 232 13.78 -23.07 10.05
C LYS A 232 12.27 -23.32 10.16
N ALA A 233 11.82 -24.01 11.20
CA ALA A 233 10.40 -24.26 11.45
C ALA A 233 9.61 -22.95 11.66
N ALA A 234 10.15 -22.00 12.43
CA ALA A 234 9.54 -20.68 12.62
C ALA A 234 9.42 -19.89 11.30
N ILE A 235 10.46 -19.94 10.46
CA ILE A 235 10.45 -19.28 9.14
C ILE A 235 9.42 -19.95 8.20
N GLU A 236 9.31 -21.28 8.20
CA GLU A 236 8.33 -22.03 7.41
C GLU A 236 6.89 -21.72 7.84
N ALA A 237 6.62 -21.65 9.15
CA ALA A 237 5.33 -21.21 9.67
C ALA A 237 4.97 -19.80 9.19
N ARG A 238 5.98 -18.90 9.13
CA ARG A 238 5.79 -17.54 8.62
C ARG A 238 5.50 -17.49 7.12
N ILE A 239 6.16 -18.32 6.32
CA ILE A 239 5.86 -18.48 4.88
C ILE A 239 4.40 -18.92 4.71
N THR A 240 3.94 -19.91 5.49
CA THR A 240 2.55 -20.38 5.46
C THR A 240 1.56 -19.25 5.79
N GLN A 241 1.84 -18.44 6.80
CA GLN A 241 0.99 -17.31 7.16
C GLN A 241 0.90 -16.25 6.04
N ILE A 242 2.03 -15.95 5.39
CA ILE A 242 2.08 -15.02 4.24
C ILE A 242 1.29 -15.57 3.05
N ASN A 243 1.44 -16.86 2.74
CA ASN A 243 0.67 -17.54 1.68
C ASN A 243 -0.84 -17.47 1.97
N ASN A 244 -1.26 -17.81 3.19
CA ASN A 244 -2.68 -17.77 3.57
C ASN A 244 -3.25 -16.35 3.47
N SER A 245 -2.50 -15.35 3.95
CA SER A 245 -2.93 -13.95 3.89
C SER A 245 -3.10 -13.47 2.44
N TYR A 246 -2.15 -13.82 1.57
CA TYR A 246 -2.22 -13.52 0.13
C TYR A 246 -3.41 -14.22 -0.55
N HIS A 247 -3.58 -15.53 -0.33
CA HIS A 247 -4.71 -16.27 -0.90
C HIS A 247 -6.06 -15.73 -0.43
N ASN A 248 -6.19 -15.37 0.84
CA ASN A 248 -7.42 -14.78 1.38
C ASN A 248 -7.70 -13.39 0.78
N ALA A 249 -6.67 -12.57 0.55
CA ALA A 249 -6.84 -11.29 -0.14
C ALA A 249 -7.34 -11.50 -1.59
N VAL A 250 -6.68 -12.37 -2.35
CA VAL A 250 -7.08 -12.69 -3.73
C VAL A 250 -8.48 -13.30 -3.81
N ALA A 251 -8.86 -14.16 -2.85
CA ALA A 251 -10.18 -14.78 -2.79
C ALA A 251 -11.29 -13.75 -2.58
N ARG A 252 -11.09 -12.75 -1.72
CA ARG A 252 -12.07 -11.68 -1.48
C ARG A 252 -12.41 -10.91 -2.76
N VAL A 253 -11.40 -10.55 -3.54
CA VAL A 253 -11.58 -9.89 -4.85
C VAL A 253 -12.32 -10.76 -5.85
N LYS A 254 -11.99 -12.06 -5.91
CA LYS A 254 -12.70 -12.99 -6.80
C LYS A 254 -14.17 -13.13 -6.42
N ASN A 255 -14.47 -13.26 -5.13
CA ASN A 255 -15.83 -13.41 -4.63
C ASN A 255 -16.65 -12.14 -4.89
N SER A 256 -16.08 -10.94 -4.69
CA SER A 256 -16.78 -9.69 -5.05
C SER A 256 -17.11 -9.59 -6.55
N GLN A 257 -16.24 -10.11 -7.42
CA GLN A 257 -16.51 -10.16 -8.86
C GLN A 257 -17.57 -11.22 -9.23
N ALA A 258 -17.58 -12.37 -8.55
CA ALA A 258 -18.58 -13.41 -8.74
C ALA A 258 -19.99 -12.92 -8.34
N ASP A 259 -20.11 -12.27 -7.18
CA ASP A 259 -21.36 -11.65 -6.71
C ASP A 259 -21.90 -10.61 -7.72
N LYS A 260 -21.00 -9.90 -8.42
CA LYS A 260 -21.39 -8.94 -9.47
C LYS A 260 -21.94 -9.64 -10.70
N LEU A 261 -21.28 -10.70 -11.18
CA LEU A 261 -21.75 -11.47 -12.34
C LEU A 261 -23.13 -12.09 -12.06
N GLU A 262 -23.35 -12.57 -10.84
CA GLU A 262 -24.65 -13.07 -10.41
C GLU A 262 -25.71 -11.95 -10.39
N LYS A 263 -25.42 -10.79 -9.79
CA LYS A 263 -26.34 -9.64 -9.80
C LYS A 263 -26.64 -9.12 -11.21
N MET A 264 -25.66 -9.14 -12.12
CA MET A 264 -25.86 -8.79 -13.53
C MET A 264 -26.73 -9.82 -14.24
N GLY A 265 -26.49 -11.12 -14.05
CA GLY A 265 -27.35 -12.19 -14.55
C GLY A 265 -28.80 -12.01 -14.11
N ASN A 266 -29.02 -11.82 -12.81
CA ASN A 266 -30.34 -11.57 -12.24
C ASN A 266 -31.02 -10.31 -12.80
N ARG A 267 -30.27 -9.25 -13.11
CA ARG A 267 -30.79 -8.04 -13.76
C ARG A 267 -31.18 -8.28 -15.22
N LEU A 268 -30.38 -9.04 -15.96
CA LEU A 268 -30.67 -9.43 -17.34
C LEU A 268 -31.91 -10.31 -17.41
N ASP A 269 -32.03 -11.29 -16.49
CA ASP A 269 -33.18 -12.17 -16.41
C ASP A 269 -34.48 -11.41 -16.10
N LYS A 270 -34.44 -10.46 -15.15
CA LYS A 270 -35.58 -9.57 -14.89
C LYS A 270 -35.95 -8.73 -16.12
N LYS A 271 -34.96 -8.20 -16.84
CA LYS A 271 -35.21 -7.39 -18.05
C LYS A 271 -35.80 -8.26 -19.18
N ALA A 272 -35.31 -9.49 -19.35
CA ALA A 272 -35.85 -10.45 -20.30
C ALA A 272 -37.30 -10.85 -19.96
N GLN A 273 -37.63 -11.03 -18.69
CA GLN A 273 -39.00 -11.28 -18.23
C GLN A 273 -39.93 -10.09 -18.49
N GLN A 274 -39.48 -8.86 -18.24
CA GLN A 274 -40.26 -7.65 -18.54
C GLN A 274 -40.54 -7.50 -20.04
N LEU A 275 -39.57 -7.82 -20.90
CA LEU A 275 -39.76 -7.79 -22.36
C LEU A 275 -40.72 -8.88 -22.85
N ARG A 276 -40.75 -10.06 -22.20
CA ARG A 276 -41.69 -11.14 -22.53
C ARG A 276 -43.12 -10.88 -22.06
N THR A 277 -43.30 -10.02 -21.06
CA THR A 277 -44.61 -9.71 -20.47
C THR A 277 -45.16 -8.36 -20.94
N ALA A 278 -44.41 -7.62 -21.76
CA ALA A 278 -44.89 -6.40 -22.39
C ALA A 278 -45.98 -6.73 -23.43
N PRO A 279 -47.16 -6.09 -23.36
CA PRO A 279 -48.21 -6.31 -24.36
C PRO A 279 -47.73 -5.89 -25.75
N ALA A 280 -48.00 -6.71 -26.76
CA ALA A 280 -47.75 -6.37 -28.15
C ALA A 280 -48.57 -5.11 -28.49
N GLN A 281 -47.87 -4.03 -28.85
CA GLN A 281 -48.47 -2.84 -29.44
C GLN A 281 -48.64 -3.04 -30.94
#